data_AF-A0A137Q7S7-F1
#
_entry.id   AF-A0A137Q7S7-F1
#
_cell.length_a   1.000
_cell.length_b   1.000
_cell.length_c   1.000
_cell.angle_alpha   90.00
_cell.angle_beta   90.00
_cell.angle_gamma   90.00
#
_symmetry.space_group_name_H-M   'P 1'
#
loop_
_entity.id
_entity.type
_entity.pdbx_description
1 polymer ?
#
loop_
_entity_poly.entity_id
_entity_poly.type
_entity_poly.pdbx_seq_one_letter_code
_entity_poly.pdbx_strand_id
1 'polypeptide(L)'
;MEPRLGRQPELRFPLIRKSTWFRTLALCQSPEQLRKLMALIPLWRDTGNKFDPEFSEAFIRRSIYVNKPGIAVELFNNYAKYNVELTLRGARELLNASYDTRPLSFIISITSLYDVYKLPPVAEDFPSCAMVVAACLKNKTEHGQVIGNALLPHLRTLAQQQCPVPMPKGQEVGWKLPLVYLGRAMKRIEGRLPEDEKGQDVKRDRVRLLIVILNFTPDTKLGSLATTFMVGAVPAAP
;
A
#
# COMPACT_ATOMS: atom_id res chain seq x y z
N MET A 1 49.30 41.41 -29.81
CA MET A 1 48.27 40.37 -29.99
C MET A 1 47.69 40.08 -28.62
N GLU A 2 46.49 40.59 -28.34
CA GLU A 2 45.83 40.31 -27.06
C GLU A 2 45.29 38.86 -27.08
N PRO A 3 45.49 38.09 -25.99
CA PRO A 3 44.98 36.74 -25.90
C PRO A 3 43.46 36.77 -25.84
N ARG A 4 42.80 36.20 -26.87
CA ARG A 4 41.36 35.95 -26.88
C ARG A 4 41.05 34.90 -25.83
N LEU A 5 40.79 35.33 -24.60
CA LEU A 5 40.19 34.50 -23.56
C LEU A 5 38.84 34.02 -24.06
N GLY A 6 38.78 32.77 -24.51
CA GLY A 6 37.53 32.11 -24.85
C GLY A 6 36.58 32.17 -23.65
N ARG A 7 35.28 32.32 -23.93
CA ARG A 7 34.18 32.29 -22.96
C ARG A 7 34.37 31.08 -22.03
N GLN A 8 34.92 31.30 -20.84
CA GLN A 8 35.01 30.23 -19.84
C GLN A 8 33.57 29.78 -19.59
N PRO A 9 33.22 28.51 -19.86
CA PRO A 9 31.94 28.02 -19.44
C PRO A 9 31.94 28.10 -17.92
N GLU A 10 31.16 29.02 -17.35
CA GLU A 10 30.74 28.93 -15.97
C GLU A 10 30.32 27.48 -15.77
N LEU A 11 31.02 26.78 -14.88
CA LEU A 11 30.77 25.38 -14.57
C LEU A 11 29.33 25.26 -14.07
N ARG A 12 28.40 25.10 -15.01
CA ARG A 12 27.05 24.62 -14.75
C ARG A 12 27.29 23.26 -14.15
N PHE A 13 26.98 23.11 -12.86
CA PHE A 13 27.02 21.84 -12.14
C PHE A 13 26.67 20.68 -13.07
N PRO A 14 27.38 19.54 -13.00
CA PRO A 14 27.09 18.43 -13.90
C PRO A 14 25.61 18.15 -13.86
N LEU A 15 24.94 18.31 -15.01
CA LEU A 15 23.49 18.21 -15.11
C LEU A 15 23.11 16.74 -14.94
N ILE A 16 22.96 16.29 -13.70
CA ILE A 16 22.53 14.92 -13.40
C ILE A 16 21.13 14.78 -13.96
N ARG A 17 20.94 13.85 -14.90
CA ARG A 17 19.61 13.59 -15.45
C ARG A 17 18.73 12.91 -14.40
N LYS A 18 17.43 13.23 -14.37
CA LYS A 18 16.45 12.55 -13.50
C LYS A 18 16.53 11.01 -13.60
N SER A 19 16.73 10.48 -14.81
CA SER A 19 16.87 9.04 -15.05
C SER A 19 18.08 8.41 -14.36
N THR A 20 19.14 9.17 -14.10
CA THR A 20 20.30 8.69 -13.33
C THR A 20 19.90 8.34 -11.91
N TRP A 21 19.01 9.11 -11.27
CA TRP A 21 18.52 8.81 -9.92
C TRP A 21 17.79 7.46 -9.84
N PHE A 22 16.90 7.20 -10.80
CA PHE A 22 16.21 5.90 -10.89
C PHE A 22 17.18 4.74 -11.12
N ARG A 23 18.19 4.94 -12.00
CA ARG A 23 19.22 3.92 -12.24
C ARG A 23 20.06 3.65 -11.01
N THR A 24 20.55 4.70 -10.34
CA THR A 24 21.35 4.56 -9.11
C THR A 24 20.54 3.91 -8.00
N LEU A 25 19.27 4.28 -7.84
CA LEU A 25 18.36 3.63 -6.92
C LEU A 25 18.15 2.14 -7.26
N ALA A 26 18.01 1.82 -8.55
CA ALA A 26 17.87 0.43 -9.00
C ALA A 26 19.12 -0.43 -8.75
N LEU A 27 20.30 0.19 -8.74
CA LEU A 27 21.58 -0.44 -8.44
C LEU A 27 21.87 -0.59 -6.95
N CYS A 28 21.12 0.08 -6.08
CA CYS A 28 21.27 -0.08 -4.64
C CYS A 28 20.84 -1.51 -4.22
N GLN A 29 21.77 -2.27 -3.67
CA GLN A 29 21.55 -3.63 -3.16
C GLN A 29 21.67 -3.69 -1.63
N SER A 30 22.36 -2.72 -1.01
CA SER A 30 22.58 -2.66 0.43
C SER A 30 21.89 -1.45 1.09
N PRO A 31 21.57 -1.53 2.39
CA PRO A 31 20.95 -0.41 3.10
C PRO A 31 21.90 0.78 3.22
N GLU A 32 23.20 0.53 3.26
CA GLU A 32 24.24 1.57 3.29
C GLU A 32 24.28 2.34 1.98
N GLN A 33 24.18 1.67 0.83
CA GLN A 33 24.09 2.31 -0.48
C GLN A 33 22.85 3.19 -0.57
N LEU A 34 21.71 2.71 -0.06
CA LEU A 34 20.47 3.49 -0.02
C LEU A 34 20.60 4.73 0.89
N ARG A 35 21.28 4.62 2.04
CA ARG A 35 21.58 5.78 2.91
C ARG A 35 22.53 6.76 2.25
N LYS A 36 23.55 6.29 1.52
CA LYS A 36 24.45 7.15 0.72
C LYS A 36 23.68 7.89 -0.36
N LEU A 37 22.77 7.22 -1.07
CA LEU A 37 21.89 7.86 -2.04
C LEU A 37 21.00 8.92 -1.37
N MET A 38 20.40 8.59 -0.22
CA MET A 38 19.60 9.52 0.58
C MET A 38 20.39 10.77 0.99
N ALA A 39 21.69 10.65 1.29
CA ALA A 39 22.55 11.78 1.62
C ALA A 39 22.78 12.74 0.44
N LEU A 40 22.60 12.29 -0.81
CA LEU A 40 22.75 13.10 -2.02
C LEU A 40 21.47 13.86 -2.40
N ILE A 41 20.31 13.43 -1.91
CA ILE A 41 19.00 14.03 -2.23
C ILE A 41 18.93 15.55 -1.92
N PRO A 42 19.44 16.04 -0.77
CA PRO A 42 19.42 17.48 -0.49
C PRO A 42 20.21 18.30 -1.51
N LEU A 43 21.35 17.78 -2.00
CA LEU A 43 22.15 18.46 -3.03
C LEU A 43 21.37 18.61 -4.34
N TRP A 44 20.54 17.63 -4.68
CA TRP A 44 19.63 17.72 -5.82
C TRP A 44 18.58 18.80 -5.63
N ARG A 45 17.95 18.84 -4.44
CA ARG A 45 16.98 19.89 -4.09
C ARG A 45 17.61 21.28 -4.16
N ASP A 46 18.84 21.44 -3.70
CA ASP A 46 19.54 22.74 -3.67
C ASP A 46 19.82 23.30 -5.06
N THR A 47 19.84 22.45 -6.09
CA THR A 47 19.88 22.88 -7.51
C THR A 47 18.53 23.38 -8.05
N GLY A 48 17.49 23.48 -7.21
CA GLY A 48 16.14 23.89 -7.59
C GLY A 48 15.31 22.78 -8.23
N ASN A 49 15.84 21.55 -8.32
CA ASN A 49 15.14 20.42 -8.91
C ASN A 49 14.21 19.74 -7.91
N LYS A 50 13.12 19.14 -8.42
CA LYS A 50 12.16 18.34 -7.65
C LYS A 50 12.13 16.89 -8.13
N PHE A 51 11.85 15.98 -7.20
CA PHE A 51 11.62 14.57 -7.53
C PHE A 51 10.17 14.35 -7.94
N ASP A 52 9.97 13.51 -8.95
CA ASP A 52 8.63 13.10 -9.39
C ASP A 52 8.04 12.08 -8.39
N PRO A 53 6.72 11.98 -8.24
CA PRO A 53 6.07 11.03 -7.34
C PRO A 53 6.46 9.56 -7.61
N GLU A 54 6.83 9.23 -8.84
CA GLU A 54 7.32 7.90 -9.21
C GLU A 54 8.65 7.55 -8.51
N PHE A 55 9.49 8.54 -8.24
CA PHE A 55 10.75 8.33 -7.53
C PHE A 55 10.50 7.92 -6.08
N SER A 56 9.50 8.52 -5.42
CA SER A 56 9.19 8.18 -4.03
C SER A 56 8.65 6.75 -3.92
N GLU A 57 7.78 6.33 -4.84
CA GLU A 57 7.33 4.94 -4.93
C GLU A 57 8.48 3.96 -5.21
N ALA A 58 9.37 4.30 -6.15
CA ALA A 58 10.54 3.48 -6.45
C ALA A 58 11.46 3.36 -5.23
N PHE A 59 11.63 4.45 -4.46
CA PHE A 59 12.46 4.47 -3.27
C PHE A 59 11.87 3.58 -2.17
N ILE A 60 10.56 3.66 -1.96
CA ILE A 60 9.83 2.78 -1.02
C ILE A 60 10.01 1.32 -1.42
N ARG A 61 9.76 0.96 -2.69
CA ARG A 61 9.96 -0.40 -3.21
C ARG A 61 11.38 -0.89 -2.96
N ARG A 62 12.37 -0.04 -3.23
CA ARG A 62 13.78 -0.39 -3.01
C ARG A 62 14.10 -0.58 -1.52
N SER A 63 13.54 0.25 -0.64
CA SER A 63 13.71 0.10 0.81
C SER A 63 13.10 -1.20 1.36
N ILE A 64 11.97 -1.62 0.79
CA ILE A 64 11.30 -2.89 1.10
C ILE A 64 12.13 -4.06 0.58
N TYR A 65 12.64 -3.98 -0.65
CA TYR A 65 13.52 -5.00 -1.25
C TYR A 65 14.77 -5.25 -0.41
N VAL A 66 15.37 -4.20 0.15
CA VAL A 66 16.54 -4.27 1.04
C VAL A 66 16.14 -4.62 2.51
N ASN A 67 14.87 -4.93 2.76
CA ASN A 67 14.31 -5.28 4.07
C ASN A 67 14.55 -4.23 5.17
N LYS A 68 14.64 -2.95 4.78
CA LYS A 68 14.83 -1.80 5.68
C LYS A 68 13.86 -0.66 5.33
N PRO A 69 12.53 -0.86 5.49
CA PRO A 69 11.53 0.18 5.27
C PRO A 69 11.71 1.41 6.16
N GLY A 70 12.41 1.28 7.30
CA GLY A 70 12.74 2.41 8.17
C GLY A 70 13.52 3.52 7.47
N ILE A 71 14.34 3.20 6.45
CA ILE A 71 15.07 4.21 5.68
C ILE A 71 14.09 5.10 4.88
N ALA A 72 13.00 4.52 4.36
CA ALA A 72 11.96 5.30 3.70
C ALA A 72 11.24 6.19 4.71
N VAL A 73 10.89 5.68 5.90
CA VAL A 73 10.28 6.50 6.96
C VAL A 73 11.20 7.67 7.38
N GLU A 74 12.51 7.45 7.53
CA GLU A 74 13.49 8.50 7.82
C GLU A 74 13.52 9.61 6.74
N LEU A 75 13.40 9.22 5.46
CA LEU A 75 13.32 10.13 4.33
C LEU A 75 12.04 10.99 4.41
N PHE A 76 10.88 10.36 4.60
CA PHE A 76 9.59 11.07 4.59
C PHE A 76 9.32 11.86 5.88
N ASN A 77 9.88 11.46 7.02
CA ASN A 77 9.80 12.23 8.26
C ASN A 77 10.45 13.61 8.13
N ASN A 78 11.43 13.76 7.24
CA ASN A 78 12.20 15.00 7.06
C ASN A 78 11.89 15.68 5.72
N TYR A 79 10.61 15.98 5.47
CA TYR A 79 10.17 16.61 4.22
C TYR A 79 10.94 17.89 3.89
N ALA A 80 11.18 18.76 4.88
CA ALA A 80 11.94 20.00 4.67
C ALA A 80 13.36 19.76 4.12
N LYS A 81 14.01 18.66 4.52
CA LYS A 81 15.37 18.32 4.09
C LYS A 81 15.41 17.70 2.70
N TYR A 82 14.49 16.80 2.40
CA TYR A 82 14.57 15.96 1.20
C TYR A 82 13.65 16.43 0.06
N ASN A 83 12.57 17.15 0.37
CA ASN A 83 11.58 17.63 -0.59
C ASN A 83 11.05 16.52 -1.52
N VAL A 84 10.82 15.32 -0.96
CA VAL A 84 10.26 14.17 -1.67
C VAL A 84 8.82 13.99 -1.21
N GLU A 85 7.90 14.00 -2.16
CA GLU A 85 6.47 13.82 -1.93
C GLU A 85 6.11 12.34 -1.70
N LEU A 86 5.31 12.05 -0.68
CA LEU A 86 4.78 10.72 -0.42
C LEU A 86 3.44 10.55 -1.14
N THR A 87 3.32 9.52 -1.97
CA THR A 87 2.03 9.16 -2.60
C THR A 87 1.22 8.23 -1.70
N LEU A 88 -0.12 8.27 -1.82
CA LEU A 88 -1.00 7.33 -1.11
C LEU A 88 -0.65 5.87 -1.42
N ARG A 89 -0.30 5.58 -2.68
CA ARG A 89 0.14 4.25 -3.09
C ARG A 89 1.42 3.83 -2.37
N GLY A 90 2.42 4.72 -2.32
CA GLY A 90 3.66 4.49 -1.59
C GLY A 90 3.43 4.27 -0.10
N ALA A 91 2.56 5.08 0.52
CA ALA A 91 2.21 4.96 1.93
C ALA A 91 1.53 3.61 2.26
N ARG A 92 0.56 3.18 1.44
CA ARG A 92 -0.07 1.85 1.54
C ARG A 92 0.93 0.71 1.38
N GLU A 93 1.85 0.83 0.43
CA GLU A 93 2.89 -0.17 0.17
C GLU A 93 3.86 -0.28 1.37
N LEU A 94 4.24 0.86 1.96
CA LEU A 94 5.07 0.93 3.15
C LEU A 94 4.37 0.33 4.39
N LEU A 95 3.07 0.62 4.57
CA LEU A 95 2.25 0.00 5.61
C LEU A 95 2.17 -1.51 5.42
N ASN A 96 1.85 -1.98 4.20
CA ASN A 96 1.72 -3.40 3.88
C ASN A 96 3.01 -4.19 4.17
N ALA A 97 4.18 -3.63 3.85
CA ALA A 97 5.45 -4.28 4.15
C ALA A 97 5.77 -4.37 5.65
N SER A 98 5.16 -3.49 6.46
CA SER A 98 5.58 -3.25 7.84
C SER A 98 4.61 -3.79 8.89
N TYR A 99 3.29 -3.78 8.63
CA TYR A 99 2.27 -4.06 9.66
C TYR A 99 2.39 -5.45 10.31
N ASP A 100 2.88 -6.44 9.57
CA ASP A 100 3.05 -7.80 10.09
C ASP A 100 4.47 -8.09 10.59
N THR A 101 5.47 -7.27 10.28
CA THR A 101 6.90 -7.54 10.61
C THR A 101 7.47 -6.59 11.66
N ARG A 102 6.93 -5.39 11.79
CA ARG A 102 7.46 -4.30 12.63
C ARG A 102 6.61 -4.06 13.89
N PRO A 103 7.16 -3.39 14.92
CA PRO A 103 6.41 -3.02 16.13
C PRO A 103 5.35 -1.96 15.83
N LEU A 104 4.33 -1.86 16.70
CA LEU A 104 3.23 -0.90 16.55
C LEU A 104 3.70 0.55 16.43
N SER A 105 4.71 0.97 17.19
CA SER A 105 5.28 2.33 17.15
C SER A 105 5.73 2.74 15.75
N PHE A 106 6.28 1.79 14.98
CA PHE A 106 6.69 2.01 13.60
C PHE A 106 5.48 2.24 12.68
N ILE A 107 4.39 1.51 12.91
CA ILE A 107 3.14 1.67 12.15
C ILE A 107 2.53 3.04 12.44
N ILE A 108 2.48 3.46 13.71
CA ILE A 108 2.00 4.78 14.10
C ILE A 108 2.82 5.89 13.42
N SER A 109 4.15 5.70 13.32
CA SER A 109 5.03 6.65 12.62
C SER A 109 4.68 6.77 11.14
N ILE A 110 4.32 5.65 10.48
CA ILE A 110 3.87 5.69 9.08
C ILE A 110 2.50 6.37 9.00
N THR A 111 1.57 6.09 9.92
CA THR A 111 0.24 6.72 9.89
C THR A 111 0.32 8.24 10.09
N SER A 112 1.25 8.74 10.92
CA SER A 112 1.44 10.20 11.07
C SER A 112 1.94 10.88 9.80
N LEU A 113 2.56 10.14 8.86
CA LEU A 113 2.94 10.70 7.57
C LEU A 113 1.73 11.05 6.71
N TYR A 114 0.57 10.43 6.93
CA TYR A 114 -0.63 10.72 6.14
C TYR A 114 -1.03 12.19 6.31
N ASP A 115 -1.08 12.69 7.54
CA ASP A 115 -1.44 14.07 7.84
C ASP A 115 -0.40 15.06 7.30
N VAL A 116 0.90 14.75 7.47
CA VAL A 116 2.01 15.59 6.99
C VAL A 116 1.95 15.80 5.47
N TYR A 117 1.61 14.73 4.74
CA TYR A 117 1.54 14.74 3.28
C TYR A 117 0.12 15.01 2.73
N LYS A 118 -0.82 15.41 3.59
CA LYS A 118 -2.23 15.69 3.22
C LYS A 118 -2.90 14.52 2.48
N LEU A 119 -2.53 13.29 2.84
CA LEU A 119 -3.17 12.07 2.36
C LEU A 119 -4.51 11.86 3.09
N PRO A 120 -5.46 11.11 2.50
CA PRO A 120 -6.71 10.78 3.19
C PRO A 120 -6.43 10.12 4.54
N PRO A 121 -7.06 10.55 5.64
CA PRO A 121 -6.85 9.96 6.96
C PRO A 121 -6.93 8.44 6.91
N VAL A 122 -6.11 7.77 7.72
CA VAL A 122 -6.03 6.30 7.71
C VAL A 122 -7.39 5.65 8.04
N ALA A 123 -8.23 6.33 8.81
CA ALA A 123 -9.58 5.89 9.15
C ALA A 123 -10.57 5.96 7.96
N GLU A 124 -10.30 6.78 6.95
CA GLU A 124 -11.12 6.88 5.73
C GLU A 124 -10.61 5.95 4.62
N ASP A 125 -9.32 5.61 4.65
CA ASP A 125 -8.71 4.73 3.67
C ASP A 125 -8.84 3.24 4.04
N PHE A 126 -9.75 2.53 3.37
CA PHE A 126 -10.12 1.15 3.75
C PHE A 126 -8.94 0.15 3.86
N PRO A 127 -8.03 0.03 2.87
CA PRO A 127 -6.87 -0.86 3.01
C PRO A 127 -5.93 -0.44 4.15
N SER A 128 -5.70 0.87 4.34
CA SER A 128 -4.82 1.36 5.40
C SER A 128 -5.42 1.15 6.79
N CYS A 129 -6.71 1.43 6.96
CA CYS A 129 -7.46 1.15 8.19
C CYS A 129 -7.36 -0.33 8.56
N ALA A 130 -7.62 -1.24 7.61
CA ALA A 130 -7.52 -2.67 7.84
C ALA A 130 -6.10 -3.09 8.27
N MET A 131 -5.05 -2.57 7.61
CA MET A 131 -3.66 -2.89 7.98
C MET A 131 -3.29 -2.39 9.39
N VAL A 132 -3.75 -1.20 9.78
CA VAL A 132 -3.52 -0.66 11.12
C VAL A 132 -4.25 -1.47 12.18
N VAL A 133 -5.53 -1.79 11.97
CA VAL A 133 -6.29 -2.65 12.87
C VAL A 133 -5.61 -4.01 13.02
N ALA A 134 -5.14 -4.61 11.91
CA ALA A 134 -4.40 -5.87 11.95
C ALA A 134 -3.11 -5.77 12.80
N ALA A 135 -2.38 -4.66 12.71
CA ALA A 135 -1.18 -4.41 13.53
C ALA A 135 -1.50 -4.16 15.02
N CYS A 136 -2.57 -3.43 15.31
CA CYS A 136 -3.08 -3.19 16.65
C CYS A 136 -3.43 -4.49 17.37
N LEU A 137 -4.23 -5.34 16.72
CA LEU A 137 -4.62 -6.65 17.26
C LEU A 137 -3.44 -7.63 17.40
N LYS A 138 -2.39 -7.46 16.58
CA LYS A 138 -1.18 -8.29 16.67
C LYS A 138 -0.41 -8.08 17.97
N ASN A 139 -0.18 -6.83 18.36
CA ASN A 139 0.82 -6.50 19.39
C ASN A 139 0.34 -6.77 20.82
N LYS A 140 -0.97 -7.04 21.04
CA LYS A 140 -1.60 -7.32 22.35
C LYS A 140 -1.25 -6.32 23.47
N THR A 141 -0.74 -5.15 23.13
CA THR A 141 -0.53 -4.06 24.07
C THR A 141 -1.87 -3.44 24.42
N GLU A 142 -2.03 -2.97 25.66
CA GLU A 142 -3.28 -2.35 26.13
C GLU A 142 -3.71 -1.20 25.21
N HIS A 143 -2.78 -0.28 24.92
CA HIS A 143 -3.03 0.82 23.98
C HIS A 143 -3.35 0.32 22.56
N GLY A 144 -2.68 -0.73 22.09
CA GLY A 144 -2.92 -1.30 20.78
C GLY A 144 -4.32 -1.90 20.66
N GLN A 145 -4.78 -2.57 21.71
CA GLN A 145 -6.14 -3.13 21.77
C GLN A 145 -7.21 -2.03 21.81
N VAL A 146 -7.02 -0.98 22.62
CA VAL A 146 -7.95 0.15 22.68
C VAL A 146 -8.08 0.82 21.31
N ILE A 147 -6.96 1.10 20.65
CA ILE A 147 -6.97 1.70 19.30
C ILE A 147 -7.63 0.75 18.28
N GLY A 148 -7.28 -0.54 18.32
CA GLY A 148 -7.86 -1.54 17.44
C GLY A 148 -9.38 -1.61 17.58
N ASN A 149 -9.88 -1.69 18.83
CA ASN A 149 -11.30 -1.76 19.15
C ASN A 149 -12.04 -0.48 18.76
N ALA A 150 -11.40 0.70 18.91
CA ALA A 150 -11.96 1.97 18.47
C ALA A 150 -12.07 2.08 16.93
N LEU A 151 -11.13 1.48 16.19
CA LEU A 151 -11.13 1.51 14.72
C LEU A 151 -12.02 0.44 14.08
N LEU A 152 -12.37 -0.64 14.79
CA LEU A 152 -13.23 -1.71 14.26
C LEU A 152 -14.60 -1.23 13.75
N PRO A 153 -15.35 -0.37 14.47
CA PRO A 153 -16.61 0.18 13.97
C PRO A 153 -16.44 0.94 12.64
N HIS A 154 -15.40 1.77 12.53
CA HIS A 154 -15.11 2.50 11.30
C HIS A 154 -14.78 1.55 10.14
N LEU A 155 -14.01 0.50 10.40
CA LEU A 155 -13.71 -0.52 9.40
C LEU A 155 -14.98 -1.23 8.91
N ARG A 156 -15.95 -1.50 9.81
CA ARG A 156 -17.25 -2.07 9.44
C ARG A 156 -18.05 -1.11 8.57
N THR A 157 -18.09 0.17 8.90
CA THR A 157 -18.76 1.19 8.07
C THR A 157 -18.14 1.27 6.67
N LEU A 158 -16.82 1.30 6.57
CA LEU A 158 -16.13 1.30 5.28
C LEU A 158 -16.40 0.03 4.46
N ALA A 159 -16.44 -1.13 5.12
CA ALA A 159 -16.77 -2.39 4.46
C ALA A 159 -18.21 -2.43 3.93
N GLN A 160 -19.15 -1.72 4.57
CA GLN A 160 -20.53 -1.60 4.09
C GLN A 160 -20.66 -0.62 2.92
N GLN A 161 -19.85 0.44 2.91
CA GLN A 161 -19.87 1.46 1.87
C GLN A 161 -19.15 1.04 0.58
N GLN A 162 -18.09 0.23 0.68
CA GLN A 162 -17.34 -0.22 -0.48
C GLN A 162 -17.91 -1.53 -1.03
N CYS A 163 -18.27 -1.54 -2.31
CA CYS A 163 -18.73 -2.76 -2.98
C CYS A 163 -17.66 -3.86 -2.91
N PRO A 164 -18.07 -5.14 -2.75
CA PRO A 164 -17.17 -6.27 -2.82
C PRO A 164 -16.37 -6.25 -4.11
N VAL A 165 -15.04 -6.08 -4.00
CA VAL A 165 -14.17 -6.22 -5.17
C VAL A 165 -13.57 -7.63 -5.16
N PRO A 166 -13.80 -8.44 -6.20
CA PRO A 166 -13.27 -9.79 -6.26
C PRO A 166 -11.73 -9.76 -6.19
N MET A 167 -11.17 -10.57 -5.30
CA MET A 167 -9.73 -10.70 -5.17
C MET A 167 -9.11 -11.14 -6.51
N PRO A 168 -8.08 -10.45 -7.01
CA PRO A 168 -7.40 -10.88 -8.22
C PRO A 168 -6.72 -12.23 -7.98
N LYS A 169 -7.14 -13.25 -8.72
CA LYS A 169 -6.43 -14.52 -8.82
C LYS A 169 -5.36 -14.36 -9.92
N GLY A 170 -4.09 -14.17 -9.53
CA GLY A 170 -2.98 -14.02 -10.48
C GLY A 170 -1.87 -13.09 -10.00
N GLN A 171 -0.88 -12.86 -10.88
CA GLN A 171 0.26 -11.98 -10.62
C GLN A 171 -0.21 -10.55 -10.29
N GLU A 172 0.41 -9.91 -9.30
CA GLU A 172 -0.01 -8.63 -8.72
C GLU A 172 0.16 -7.47 -9.73
N VAL A 173 -0.87 -7.15 -10.52
CA VAL A 173 -0.78 -6.05 -11.51
C VAL A 173 -1.30 -4.73 -10.95
N GLY A 174 -0.39 -3.78 -10.75
CA GLY A 174 -0.63 -2.33 -10.72
C GLY A 174 -1.73 -1.83 -9.78
N TRP A 175 -2.91 -1.53 -10.33
CA TRP A 175 -4.01 -0.86 -9.63
C TRP A 175 -4.75 -1.75 -8.63
N LYS A 176 -4.59 -3.07 -8.70
CA LYS A 176 -5.27 -4.02 -7.79
C LYS A 176 -4.51 -4.28 -6.48
N LEU A 177 -3.29 -3.76 -6.33
CA LEU A 177 -2.48 -3.99 -5.12
C LEU A 177 -3.19 -3.59 -3.80
N PRO A 178 -3.91 -2.45 -3.72
CA PRO A 178 -4.62 -2.08 -2.48
C PRO A 178 -5.64 -3.13 -2.02
N LEU A 179 -6.29 -3.82 -2.97
CA LEU A 179 -7.26 -4.87 -2.67
C LEU A 179 -6.60 -6.13 -2.14
N VAL A 180 -5.40 -6.45 -2.67
CA VAL A 180 -4.60 -7.57 -2.17
C VAL A 180 -4.13 -7.29 -0.74
N TYR A 181 -3.71 -6.06 -0.46
CA TYR A 181 -3.29 -5.64 0.89
C TYR A 181 -4.46 -5.75 1.88
N LEU A 182 -5.63 -5.27 1.47
CA LEU A 182 -6.87 -5.38 2.22
C LEU A 182 -7.22 -6.85 2.50
N GLY A 183 -7.26 -7.71 1.49
CA GLY A 183 -7.61 -9.13 1.67
C GLY A 183 -6.65 -9.85 2.62
N ARG A 184 -5.35 -9.54 2.56
CA ARG A 184 -4.35 -10.06 3.52
C ARG A 184 -4.62 -9.54 4.93
N ALA A 185 -4.85 -8.23 5.09
CA ALA A 185 -5.10 -7.62 6.39
C ALA A 185 -6.38 -8.17 7.05
N MET A 186 -7.47 -8.29 6.29
CA MET A 186 -8.74 -8.84 6.77
C MET A 186 -8.59 -10.28 7.26
N LYS A 187 -7.90 -11.13 6.48
CA LYS A 187 -7.58 -12.51 6.89
C LYS A 187 -6.79 -12.57 8.21
N ARG A 188 -5.90 -11.60 8.45
CA ARG A 188 -5.14 -11.50 9.71
C ARG A 188 -6.02 -11.03 10.89
N ILE A 189 -6.93 -10.10 10.65
CA ILE A 189 -7.90 -9.64 11.67
C ILE A 189 -8.79 -10.80 12.11
N GLU A 190 -9.36 -11.54 11.16
CA GLU A 190 -10.23 -12.70 11.42
C GLU A 190 -9.55 -13.76 12.28
N GLY A 191 -8.27 -14.03 12.02
CA GLY A 191 -7.48 -14.99 12.81
C GLY A 191 -7.14 -14.52 14.23
N ARG A 192 -7.29 -13.23 14.53
CA ARG A 192 -6.85 -12.61 15.80
C ARG A 192 -8.00 -12.15 16.71
N LEU A 193 -9.24 -12.13 16.22
CA LEU A 193 -10.42 -11.82 17.03
C LEU A 193 -10.70 -12.92 18.09
N PRO A 194 -11.13 -12.57 19.31
CA PRO A 194 -11.49 -13.52 20.36
C PRO A 194 -12.76 -14.33 20.00
N GLU A 195 -12.84 -15.59 20.46
CA GLU A 195 -13.95 -16.52 20.15
C GLU A 195 -15.33 -16.00 20.60
N ASP A 196 -15.39 -15.18 21.66
CA ASP A 196 -16.64 -14.63 22.18
C ASP A 196 -17.29 -13.63 21.20
N GLU A 197 -16.48 -12.89 20.44
CA GLU A 197 -17.00 -12.06 19.34
C GLU A 197 -17.32 -12.89 18.10
N LYS A 198 -16.68 -14.06 17.90
CA LYS A 198 -16.98 -14.98 16.78
C LYS A 198 -18.37 -15.61 16.88
N GLY A 199 -18.99 -15.59 18.06
CA GLY A 199 -20.20 -16.35 18.40
C GLY A 199 -21.53 -15.67 18.12
N GLN A 200 -21.69 -14.37 18.42
CA GLN A 200 -23.04 -13.81 18.63
C GLN A 200 -23.51 -12.70 17.68
N ASP A 201 -22.60 -11.93 17.06
CA ASP A 201 -22.97 -10.90 16.06
C ASP A 201 -22.15 -11.03 14.77
N VAL A 202 -20.95 -11.59 14.91
CA VAL A 202 -20.04 -11.83 13.79
C VAL A 202 -20.51 -12.99 12.92
N LYS A 203 -21.46 -13.87 13.29
CA LYS A 203 -21.98 -14.88 12.32
C LYS A 203 -22.88 -14.27 11.24
N ARG A 204 -23.66 -13.22 11.54
CA ARG A 204 -24.45 -12.49 10.52
C ARG A 204 -23.58 -11.52 9.73
N ASP A 205 -22.64 -10.85 10.38
CA ASP A 205 -21.64 -10.02 9.70
C ASP A 205 -20.54 -10.83 9.00
N ARG A 206 -20.26 -12.08 9.39
CA ARG A 206 -19.41 -13.05 8.66
C ARG A 206 -20.02 -13.36 7.32
N VAL A 207 -21.34 -13.56 7.28
CA VAL A 207 -22.09 -13.80 6.05
C VAL A 207 -22.24 -12.51 5.24
N ARG A 208 -21.74 -11.35 5.68
CA ARG A 208 -21.66 -10.14 4.84
C ARG A 208 -20.22 -9.76 4.51
N LEU A 209 -19.31 -9.72 5.47
CA LEU A 209 -17.87 -9.48 5.27
C LEU A 209 -17.18 -10.64 4.53
N LEU A 210 -17.47 -11.92 4.82
CA LEU A 210 -17.00 -13.04 3.98
C LEU A 210 -17.83 -13.20 2.70
N ILE A 211 -19.13 -12.89 2.64
CA ILE A 211 -19.84 -12.96 1.34
C ILE A 211 -19.37 -11.87 0.37
N VAL A 212 -18.96 -10.71 0.91
CA VAL A 212 -18.33 -9.64 0.13
C VAL A 212 -16.90 -10.03 -0.31
N ILE A 213 -16.21 -10.94 0.39
CA ILE A 213 -14.78 -11.26 0.12
C ILE A 213 -14.55 -12.68 -0.45
N LEU A 214 -15.44 -13.66 -0.25
CA LEU A 214 -15.22 -15.09 -0.55
C LEU A 214 -16.24 -15.76 -1.48
N ASN A 215 -17.39 -15.16 -1.79
CA ASN A 215 -18.37 -15.78 -2.70
C ASN A 215 -18.09 -15.57 -4.21
N PHE A 216 -16.84 -15.76 -4.64
CA PHE A 216 -16.56 -16.06 -6.06
C PHE A 216 -15.36 -17.01 -6.20
N THR A 217 -15.52 -18.21 -5.64
CA THR A 217 -14.90 -19.42 -6.18
C THR A 217 -15.75 -19.91 -7.35
N PRO A 218 -15.33 -19.81 -8.62
CA PRO A 218 -15.86 -20.73 -9.61
C PRO A 218 -15.25 -22.08 -9.27
N ASP A 219 -16.09 -22.99 -8.78
CA ASP A 219 -15.71 -24.39 -8.67
C ASP A 219 -15.28 -24.89 -10.05
N THR A 220 -14.00 -25.23 -10.17
CA THR A 220 -13.57 -26.24 -11.13
C THR A 220 -14.13 -27.58 -10.69
N LYS A 221 -15.31 -27.94 -11.22
CA LYS A 221 -15.76 -29.27 -11.68
C LYS A 221 -17.29 -29.36 -11.65
N LEU A 222 -17.91 -28.83 -12.70
CA LEU A 222 -19.17 -29.36 -13.25
C LEU A 222 -19.13 -29.09 -14.76
N GLY A 223 -18.16 -29.73 -15.41
CA GLY A 223 -18.38 -30.18 -16.78
C GLY A 223 -19.25 -31.43 -16.70
N SER A 224 -20.23 -31.51 -17.60
CA SER A 224 -21.15 -32.62 -17.86
C SER A 224 -22.56 -32.43 -17.30
N LEU A 225 -23.52 -32.42 -18.24
CA LEU A 225 -24.97 -32.56 -18.10
C LEU A 225 -25.80 -31.31 -17.82
N ALA A 226 -25.92 -30.44 -18.83
CA ALA A 226 -27.20 -29.80 -19.18
C ALA A 226 -27.17 -29.26 -20.62
N THR A 227 -26.81 -30.11 -21.57
CA THR A 227 -27.26 -29.97 -22.96
C THR A 227 -28.30 -31.08 -23.15
N THR A 228 -29.46 -30.73 -23.72
CA THR A 228 -30.59 -31.58 -24.18
C THR A 228 -31.89 -31.39 -23.38
N PHE A 229 -32.97 -31.15 -24.13
CA PHE A 229 -34.39 -30.98 -23.76
C PHE A 229 -34.76 -29.59 -23.19
N MET A 230 -35.64 -28.77 -23.78
CA MET A 230 -36.75 -29.04 -24.71
C MET A 230 -36.82 -28.03 -25.87
N VAL A 231 -36.81 -28.57 -27.08
CA VAL A 231 -37.61 -28.10 -28.21
C VAL A 231 -38.97 -28.78 -28.05
N GLY A 232 -40.06 -28.02 -28.04
CA GLY A 232 -41.41 -28.57 -27.88
C GLY A 232 -42.52 -27.56 -28.16
N ALA A 233 -42.84 -27.42 -29.44
CA ALA A 233 -44.19 -27.27 -30.02
C ALA A 233 -45.19 -26.29 -29.38
N VAL A 234 -45.48 -25.19 -30.11
CA VAL A 234 -46.80 -24.53 -30.08
C VAL A 234 -47.52 -24.87 -31.39
N PRO A 235 -48.70 -25.51 -31.36
CA PRO A 235 -49.48 -25.83 -32.56
C PRO A 235 -50.36 -24.66 -33.02
N ALA A 236 -50.70 -24.69 -34.31
CA ALA A 236 -51.49 -23.70 -35.03
C ALA A 236 -53.01 -23.83 -34.83
N ALA A 237 -53.67 -22.66 -34.83
CA ALA A 237 -55.05 -22.36 -35.25
C ALA A 237 -56.19 -23.11 -34.51
N PRO A 238 -57.48 -22.70 -34.63
CA PRO A 238 -58.20 -22.28 -35.84
C PRO A 238 -58.33 -20.77 -36.07
#